data_AF-A0A7H8M4Z6-F1
#
_entry.id   AF-A0A7H8M4Z6-F1
#
_cell.length_a   1.000
_cell.length_b   1.000
_cell.length_c   1.000
_cell.angle_alpha   90.00
_cell.angle_beta   90.00
_cell.angle_gamma   90.00
#
_symmetry.space_group_name_H-M   'P 1'
#
loop_
_entity.id
_entity.type
_entity.pdbx_description
1 polymer ?
#
loop_
_entity_poly.entity_id
_entity_poly.type
_entity_poly.pdbx_seq_one_letter_code
_entity_poly.pdbx_strand_id
1 'polypeptide(L)'
;MKVKEIMTSPVITVERDAAVPDVAALLRARRISAVPVVDGHGAVVGLVSEYDLLAREGRTAADVMTAAVISVTEDTDVEEARHLLLERRIRRVPVLSGRELVGIVARSDVMALLTTEWACEVCGEVVRGEHAPPRCPKCHATADRFELQEPLPGA
;
A
#
# COMPACT_ATOMS: atom_id res chain seq x y z
N MET A 1 16.26 -1.26 4.24
CA MET A 1 15.00 -0.52 4.10
C MET A 1 13.87 -1.44 4.52
N LYS A 2 13.04 -0.97 5.43
CA LYS A 2 11.90 -1.68 6.01
C LYS A 2 10.60 -1.30 5.31
N VAL A 3 9.63 -2.19 5.37
CA VAL A 3 8.29 -1.99 4.78
C VAL A 3 7.64 -0.69 5.24
N LYS A 4 7.76 -0.32 6.52
CA LYS A 4 7.20 0.93 7.06
C LYS A 4 7.71 2.21 6.40
N GLU A 5 8.86 2.16 5.73
CA GLU A 5 9.45 3.30 5.04
C GLU A 5 8.83 3.52 3.65
N ILE A 6 8.16 2.50 3.09
CA ILE A 6 7.61 2.54 1.71
C ILE A 6 6.10 2.28 1.65
N MET A 7 5.50 1.81 2.74
CA MET A 7 4.08 1.47 2.76
C MET A 7 3.22 2.72 2.59
N THR A 8 2.10 2.56 1.91
CA THR A 8 1.08 3.59 1.85
C THR A 8 0.25 3.57 3.14
N SER A 9 0.11 4.74 3.78
CA SER A 9 -0.72 4.98 4.96
C SER A 9 -1.33 6.40 4.92
N PRO A 10 -2.53 6.64 5.48
CA PRO A 10 -3.42 5.69 6.14
C PRO A 10 -4.08 4.71 5.16
N VAL A 11 -4.40 3.50 5.62
CA VAL A 11 -5.02 2.48 4.78
C VAL A 11 -6.51 2.70 4.72
N ILE A 12 -7.04 2.78 3.50
CA ILE A 12 -8.48 2.75 3.27
C ILE A 12 -8.94 1.30 3.42
N THR A 13 -9.96 1.05 4.24
CA THR A 13 -10.55 -0.28 4.47
C THR A 13 -12.05 -0.26 4.20
N VAL A 14 -12.64 -1.45 4.10
CA VAL A 14 -14.10 -1.64 4.09
C VAL A 14 -14.50 -2.69 5.11
N GLU A 15 -15.70 -2.56 5.66
CA GLU A 15 -16.30 -3.60 6.50
C GLU A 15 -16.71 -4.81 5.64
N ARG A 16 -16.71 -5.99 6.27
CA ARG A 16 -17.05 -7.25 5.58
C ARG A 16 -18.45 -7.31 4.99
N ASP A 17 -19.40 -6.54 5.52
CA ASP A 17 -20.79 -6.45 5.04
C ASP A 17 -21.00 -5.32 4.01
N ALA A 18 -19.96 -4.55 3.69
CA ALA A 18 -20.05 -3.48 2.69
C ALA A 18 -20.53 -4.02 1.34
N ALA A 19 -21.47 -3.30 0.71
CA ALA A 19 -22.06 -3.75 -0.55
C ALA A 19 -21.05 -3.66 -1.69
N VAL A 20 -21.06 -4.66 -2.58
CA VAL A 20 -20.18 -4.73 -3.77
C VAL A 20 -20.16 -3.43 -4.59
N PRO A 21 -21.29 -2.76 -4.88
CA PRO A 21 -21.29 -1.48 -5.58
C PRO A 21 -20.55 -0.36 -4.84
N ASP A 22 -20.64 -0.32 -3.51
CA ASP A 22 -19.97 0.69 -2.69
C ASP A 22 -18.46 0.45 -2.68
N VAL A 23 -18.03 -0.81 -2.59
CA VAL A 23 -16.62 -1.18 -2.71
C VAL A 23 -16.09 -0.78 -4.09
N ALA A 24 -16.81 -1.08 -5.17
CA ALA A 24 -16.42 -0.70 -6.53
C ALA A 24 -16.33 0.82 -6.70
N ALA A 25 -17.31 1.57 -6.18
CA ALA A 25 -17.32 3.02 -6.20
C ALA A 25 -16.13 3.61 -5.43
N LEU A 26 -15.80 3.04 -4.26
CA LEU A 26 -14.65 3.43 -3.46
C LEU A 26 -13.33 3.22 -4.22
N LEU A 27 -13.11 2.02 -4.79
CA LEU A 27 -11.92 1.70 -5.56
C LEU A 27 -11.71 2.72 -6.69
N ARG A 28 -12.77 2.99 -7.46
CA ARG A 28 -12.74 3.95 -8.57
C ARG A 28 -12.50 5.39 -8.11
N ALA A 29 -13.21 5.85 -7.08
CA ALA A 29 -13.10 7.22 -6.57
C ALA A 29 -11.70 7.51 -5.99
N ARG A 30 -11.10 6.52 -5.34
CA ARG A 30 -9.79 6.63 -4.71
C ARG A 30 -8.64 6.21 -5.62
N ARG A 31 -8.93 5.76 -6.85
CA ARG A 31 -7.95 5.24 -7.82
C ARG A 31 -7.07 4.12 -7.24
N ILE A 32 -7.67 3.27 -6.40
CA ILE A 32 -7.01 2.10 -5.81
C ILE A 32 -7.63 0.84 -6.41
N SER A 33 -6.80 -0.16 -6.72
CA SER A 33 -7.26 -1.40 -7.38
C SER A 33 -7.60 -2.56 -6.44
N ALA A 34 -7.45 -2.36 -5.14
CA ALA A 34 -7.90 -3.30 -4.11
C ALA A 34 -7.92 -2.64 -2.72
N VAL A 35 -8.74 -3.18 -1.83
CA VAL A 35 -8.98 -2.66 -0.49
C VAL A 35 -9.01 -3.81 0.54
N PRO A 36 -8.36 -3.67 1.70
CA PRO A 36 -8.50 -4.61 2.80
C PRO A 36 -9.91 -4.60 3.37
N VAL A 37 -10.41 -5.79 3.69
CA VAL A 37 -11.68 -6.02 4.37
C VAL A 37 -11.40 -6.28 5.83
N VAL A 38 -12.06 -5.55 6.71
CA VAL A 38 -11.95 -5.70 8.16
C VAL A 38 -13.22 -6.29 8.77
N ASP A 39 -13.10 -6.90 9.94
CA ASP A 39 -14.23 -7.22 10.80
C ASP A 39 -14.60 -6.06 11.73
N GLY A 40 -15.67 -6.22 12.51
CA GLY A 40 -16.13 -5.20 13.46
C GLY A 40 -15.17 -4.90 14.62
N HIS A 41 -14.03 -5.59 14.71
CA HIS A 41 -12.93 -5.28 15.64
C HIS A 41 -11.73 -4.63 14.94
N GLY A 42 -11.84 -4.32 13.64
CA GLY A 42 -10.77 -3.73 12.83
C GLY A 42 -9.72 -4.74 12.35
N ALA A 43 -9.91 -6.04 12.58
CA ALA A 43 -8.96 -7.06 12.15
C ALA A 43 -9.15 -7.36 10.66
N VAL A 44 -8.05 -7.51 9.93
CA VAL A 44 -8.10 -7.82 8.48
C VAL A 44 -8.56 -9.26 8.28
N VAL A 45 -9.70 -9.43 7.62
CA VAL A 45 -10.30 -10.74 7.32
C VAL A 45 -10.21 -11.12 5.83
N GLY A 46 -9.91 -10.15 4.96
CA GLY A 46 -9.78 -10.41 3.53
C GLY A 46 -9.27 -9.22 2.73
N LEU A 47 -9.19 -9.40 1.42
CA LEU A 47 -8.89 -8.36 0.45
C LEU A 47 -9.90 -8.45 -0.70
N VAL A 48 -10.42 -7.31 -1.14
CA VAL A 48 -11.23 -7.23 -2.36
C VAL A 48 -10.48 -6.39 -3.39
N SER A 49 -10.23 -6.97 -4.56
CA SER A 49 -9.65 -6.29 -5.71
C SER A 49 -10.68 -6.05 -6.82
N GLU A 50 -10.35 -5.21 -7.79
CA GLU A 50 -11.13 -5.06 -9.02
C GLU A 50 -11.36 -6.41 -9.71
N TYR A 51 -10.37 -7.32 -9.66
CA TYR A 51 -10.53 -8.67 -10.19
C TYR A 51 -11.60 -9.45 -9.44
N ASP A 52 -11.61 -9.40 -8.11
CA ASP A 52 -12.61 -10.12 -7.30
C ASP A 52 -14.03 -9.62 -7.57
N LEU A 53 -14.20 -8.30 -7.72
CA LEU A 53 -15.49 -7.67 -8.06
C LEU A 53 -16.02 -8.07 -9.45
N LEU A 54 -15.13 -8.41 -10.38
CA LEU A 54 -15.49 -8.82 -11.75
C LEU A 54 -15.62 -10.34 -11.91
N ALA A 55 -14.83 -11.10 -11.14
CA ALA A 55 -14.69 -12.54 -11.32
C ALA A 55 -15.60 -13.37 -10.41
N ARG A 56 -16.24 -12.76 -9.40
CA ARG A 56 -17.04 -13.46 -8.39
C ARG A 56 -18.43 -12.85 -8.27
N GLU A 57 -19.40 -13.70 -7.96
CA GLU A 57 -20.76 -13.29 -7.68
C GLU A 57 -20.96 -13.14 -6.16
N GLY A 58 -21.62 -12.06 -5.74
CA GLY A 58 -21.84 -11.76 -4.32
C GLY A 58 -22.52 -10.42 -4.13
N ARG A 59 -23.04 -10.18 -2.91
CA ARG A 59 -23.67 -8.90 -2.56
C ARG A 59 -22.78 -8.04 -1.69
N THR A 60 -21.91 -8.67 -0.91
CA THR A 60 -21.06 -8.02 0.09
C THR A 60 -19.58 -8.27 -0.17
N ALA A 61 -18.72 -7.47 0.47
CA ALA A 61 -17.27 -7.67 0.45
C ALA A 61 -16.88 -9.08 0.92
N ALA A 62 -17.54 -9.63 1.95
CA ALA A 62 -17.31 -10.98 2.44
C ALA A 62 -17.59 -12.06 1.40
N ASP A 63 -18.57 -11.85 0.51
CA ASP A 63 -18.94 -12.84 -0.52
C ASP A 63 -17.86 -12.94 -1.62
N VAL A 64 -17.21 -11.82 -1.92
CA VAL A 64 -16.26 -11.73 -3.04
C VAL A 64 -14.79 -11.67 -2.60
N MET A 65 -14.49 -11.39 -1.33
CA MET A 65 -13.11 -11.23 -0.87
C MET A 65 -12.28 -12.49 -1.01
N THR A 66 -10.98 -12.32 -1.25
CA THR A 66 -10.01 -13.39 -0.98
C THR A 66 -9.73 -13.42 0.51
N ALA A 67 -10.12 -14.50 1.18
CA ALA A 67 -9.89 -14.73 2.60
C ALA A 67 -8.44 -15.15 2.88
N ALA A 68 -8.01 -15.01 4.15
CA ALA A 68 -6.67 -15.40 4.60
C ALA A 68 -5.54 -14.73 3.81
N VAL A 69 -5.56 -13.40 3.78
CA VAL A 69 -4.57 -12.58 3.07
C VAL A 69 -3.19 -12.79 3.70
N ILE A 70 -2.20 -13.07 2.86
CA ILE A 70 -0.81 -13.06 3.31
C ILE A 70 -0.44 -11.60 3.64
N SER A 71 0.03 -11.38 4.85
CA SER A 71 0.50 -10.09 5.35
C SER A 71 1.98 -10.10 5.67
N VAL A 72 2.58 -8.91 5.74
CA VAL A 72 3.94 -8.68 6.27
C VAL A 72 3.86 -7.80 7.51
N THR A 73 4.96 -7.67 8.25
CA THR A 73 5.04 -6.73 9.38
C THR A 73 5.68 -5.42 8.95
N GLU A 74 5.49 -4.36 9.73
CA GLU A 74 6.09 -3.05 9.45
C GLU A 74 7.63 -3.07 9.43
N ASP A 75 8.24 -4.04 10.13
CA ASP A 75 9.68 -4.27 10.21
C ASP A 75 10.21 -5.32 9.22
N THR A 76 9.34 -5.91 8.39
CA THR A 76 9.74 -6.79 7.28
C THR A 76 10.66 -6.04 6.32
N ASP A 77 11.69 -6.71 5.80
CA ASP A 77 12.58 -6.11 4.80
C ASP A 77 11.87 -5.98 3.46
N VAL A 78 12.08 -4.85 2.76
CA VAL A 78 11.46 -4.61 1.44
C VAL A 78 11.82 -5.72 0.43
N GLU A 79 13.02 -6.28 0.54
CA GLU A 79 13.47 -7.41 -0.28
C GLU A 79 12.63 -8.66 -0.07
N GLU A 80 12.27 -8.95 1.17
CA GLU A 80 11.41 -10.07 1.54
C GLU A 80 9.98 -9.83 1.05
N ALA A 81 9.45 -8.61 1.24
CA ALA A 81 8.16 -8.22 0.71
C ALA A 81 8.12 -8.34 -0.83
N ARG A 82 9.17 -7.90 -1.53
CA ARG A 82 9.29 -8.05 -2.99
C ARG A 82 9.26 -9.52 -3.39
N HIS A 83 10.07 -10.35 -2.73
CA HIS A 83 10.13 -11.78 -3.01
C HIS A 83 8.73 -12.41 -2.86
N LEU A 84 8.02 -12.09 -1.78
CA LEU A 84 6.66 -12.54 -1.54
C LEU A 84 5.68 -12.11 -2.65
N LEU A 85 5.69 -10.83 -3.03
CA LEU A 85 4.84 -10.27 -4.10
C LEU A 85 5.06 -10.98 -5.44
N LEU A 86 6.31 -11.34 -5.75
CA LEU A 86 6.69 -12.01 -7.00
C LEU A 86 6.33 -13.49 -6.97
N GLU A 87 6.76 -14.23 -5.94
CA GLU A 87 6.56 -15.67 -5.84
C GLU A 87 5.09 -16.04 -5.76
N ARG A 88 4.33 -15.34 -4.91
CA ARG A 88 2.90 -15.61 -4.72
C ARG A 88 2.04 -14.98 -5.81
N ARG A 89 2.66 -14.28 -6.77
CA ARG A 89 2.00 -13.57 -7.88
C ARG A 89 0.91 -12.59 -7.43
N ILE A 90 1.08 -12.04 -6.23
CA ILE A 90 0.15 -11.06 -5.65
C ILE A 90 0.62 -9.64 -5.95
N ARG A 91 -0.34 -8.73 -6.11
CA ARG A 91 -0.06 -7.33 -6.48
C ARG A 91 0.25 -6.45 -5.27
N ARG A 92 -0.22 -6.85 -4.08
CA ARG A 92 -0.04 -6.11 -2.83
C ARG A 92 -0.20 -7.03 -1.62
N VAL A 93 0.27 -6.57 -0.48
CA VAL A 93 0.15 -7.21 0.83
C VAL A 93 -0.23 -6.19 1.91
N PRO A 94 -1.17 -6.51 2.81
CA PRO A 94 -1.38 -5.74 4.03
C PRO A 94 -0.14 -5.77 4.94
N VAL A 95 0.12 -4.65 5.61
CA VAL A 95 1.18 -4.50 6.60
C VAL A 95 0.55 -4.42 7.98
N LEU A 96 0.96 -5.31 8.88
CA LEU A 96 0.43 -5.38 10.24
C LEU A 96 1.48 -4.96 11.28
N SER A 97 1.04 -4.22 12.30
CA SER A 97 1.76 -4.08 13.57
C SER A 97 1.02 -4.91 14.61
N GLY A 98 1.55 -6.10 14.91
CA GLY A 98 0.82 -7.10 15.69
C GLY A 98 -0.46 -7.55 14.98
N ARG A 99 -1.63 -7.10 15.44
CA ARG A 99 -2.94 -7.39 14.84
C ARG A 99 -3.55 -6.20 14.08
N GLU A 100 -2.94 -5.04 14.20
CA GLU A 100 -3.46 -3.80 13.63
C GLU A 100 -2.97 -3.61 12.20
N LEU A 101 -3.85 -3.21 11.29
CA LEU A 101 -3.50 -2.84 9.93
C LEU A 101 -2.94 -1.42 9.91
N VAL A 102 -1.63 -1.31 9.65
CA VAL A 102 -0.91 -0.02 9.67
C VAL A 102 -0.55 0.49 8.28
N GLY A 103 -0.56 -0.39 7.27
CA GLY A 103 -0.14 -0.02 5.91
C GLY A 103 -0.53 -1.03 4.84
N ILE A 104 -0.27 -0.66 3.60
CA ILE A 104 -0.30 -1.58 2.46
C ILE A 104 0.97 -1.38 1.63
N VAL A 105 1.55 -2.49 1.14
CA VAL A 105 2.64 -2.45 0.17
C VAL A 105 2.18 -3.13 -1.11
N ALA A 106 2.22 -2.41 -2.21
CA ALA A 106 1.97 -2.86 -3.56
C ALA A 106 3.27 -2.95 -4.36
N ARG A 107 3.20 -3.62 -5.51
CA ARG A 107 4.31 -3.63 -6.46
C ARG A 107 4.72 -2.23 -6.92
N SER A 108 3.77 -1.27 -7.01
CA SER A 108 4.07 0.12 -7.34
C SER A 108 5.01 0.75 -6.31
N ASP A 109 4.77 0.54 -5.01
CA ASP A 109 5.62 1.08 -3.94
C ASP A 109 7.07 0.57 -4.08
N VAL A 110 7.24 -0.71 -4.43
CA VAL A 110 8.57 -1.29 -4.67
C VAL A 110 9.18 -0.75 -5.97
N MET A 111 8.38 -0.59 -7.03
CA MET A 111 8.86 -0.03 -8.30
C MET A 111 9.30 1.43 -8.16
N ALA A 112 8.62 2.21 -7.34
CA ALA A 112 8.95 3.61 -7.09
C ALA A 112 10.34 3.80 -6.48
N LEU A 113 10.89 2.78 -5.81
CA LEU A 113 12.28 2.78 -5.33
C LEU A 113 13.33 2.79 -6.45
N LEU A 114 12.92 2.58 -7.69
CA LEU A 114 13.79 2.61 -8.86
C LEU A 114 13.52 3.82 -9.76
N THR A 115 12.32 4.40 -9.67
CA THR A 115 11.84 5.40 -10.64
C THR A 115 11.52 6.76 -10.04
N THR A 116 11.40 6.86 -8.71
CA THR A 116 10.88 8.04 -8.02
C THR A 116 11.87 8.50 -6.97
N GLU A 117 12.34 9.74 -7.11
CA GLU A 117 13.30 10.39 -6.21
C GLU A 117 12.70 11.68 -5.65
N TRP A 118 12.82 11.87 -4.36
CA TRP A 118 12.39 13.07 -3.64
C TRP A 118 13.62 13.76 -3.07
N ALA A 119 13.79 15.04 -3.38
CA ALA A 119 14.90 15.83 -2.89
C ALA A 119 14.44 16.72 -1.73
N CYS A 120 15.16 16.67 -0.61
CA CYS A 120 14.93 17.57 0.51
C CYS A 120 15.44 18.97 0.19
N GLU A 121 14.56 19.96 0.15
CA GLU A 121 14.90 21.36 -0.16
C GLU A 121 15.83 22.00 0.88
N VAL A 122 15.89 21.45 2.11
CA VAL A 122 16.69 22.00 3.21
C VAL A 122 18.15 21.56 3.14
N CYS A 123 18.43 20.31 2.77
CA CYS A 123 19.76 19.72 2.88
C CYS A 123 20.24 18.93 1.66
N GLY A 124 19.42 18.87 0.60
CA GLY A 124 19.70 18.17 -0.65
C GLY A 124 19.66 16.64 -0.55
N GLU A 125 19.20 16.07 0.57
CA GLU A 125 19.10 14.62 0.73
C GLU A 125 18.07 14.04 -0.24
N VAL A 126 18.46 13.00 -1.00
CA VAL A 126 17.59 12.33 -1.95
C VAL A 126 17.08 11.02 -1.35
N VAL A 127 15.76 10.85 -1.33
CA VAL A 127 15.09 9.65 -0.84
C VAL A 127 14.21 9.06 -1.93
N ARG A 128 14.20 7.74 -2.07
CA ARG A 128 13.39 7.04 -3.07
C ARG A 128 12.11 6.48 -2.47
N GLY A 129 11.04 6.50 -3.26
CA GLY A 129 9.75 5.94 -2.86
C GLY A 129 8.57 6.59 -3.58
N GLU A 130 7.41 5.93 -3.51
CA GLU A 130 6.16 6.41 -4.14
C GLU A 130 5.73 7.78 -3.60
N HIS A 131 6.03 8.05 -2.33
CA HIS A 131 5.66 9.26 -1.63
C HIS A 131 6.87 9.89 -0.94
N ALA A 132 6.82 11.21 -0.72
CA ALA A 132 7.80 11.91 0.10
C ALA A 132 7.84 11.30 1.51
N PRO A 133 9.03 11.12 2.11
CA PRO A 133 9.12 10.59 3.47
C PRO A 133 8.51 11.60 4.47
N PRO A 134 7.91 11.13 5.59
CA PRO A 134 7.29 12.01 6.59
C PRO A 134 8.30 12.98 7.21
N ARG A 135 9.57 12.56 7.28
CA ARG A 135 10.71 13.39 7.71
C ARG A 135 11.96 13.04 6.93
N CYS A 136 12.81 14.03 6.68
CA CYS A 136 14.14 13.83 6.13
C CYS A 136 15.01 12.99 7.07
N PRO A 137 15.67 11.92 6.58
CA PRO A 137 16.53 11.08 7.40
C PRO A 137 17.80 11.80 7.88
N LYS A 138 18.18 12.91 7.22
CA LYS A 138 19.40 13.67 7.51
C LYS A 138 19.17 14.90 8.39
N CYS A 139 18.19 15.74 8.04
CA CYS A 139 17.94 17.00 8.75
C CYS A 139 16.61 17.06 9.50
N HIS A 140 15.79 16.01 9.42
CA HIS A 140 14.47 15.89 10.07
C HIS A 140 13.42 16.93 9.66
N ALA A 141 13.66 17.68 8.58
CA ALA A 141 12.66 18.50 7.91
C ALA A 141 11.42 17.67 7.55
N THR A 142 10.25 18.28 7.64
CA THR A 142 8.94 17.64 7.41
C THR A 142 8.67 17.39 5.92
N ALA A 143 7.67 16.55 5.63
CA ALA A 143 7.33 16.11 4.27
C ALA A 143 7.03 17.24 3.27
N ASP A 144 6.56 18.40 3.74
CA ASP A 144 6.31 19.60 2.93
C ASP A 144 7.59 20.22 2.33
N ARG A 145 8.77 19.72 2.73
CA ARG A 145 10.09 20.19 2.28
C ARG A 145 10.76 19.26 1.28
N PHE A 146 9.95 18.46 0.59
CA PHE A 146 10.40 17.54 -0.45
C PHE A 146 9.78 17.92 -1.79
N GLU A 147 10.64 18.06 -2.80
CA GLU A 147 10.20 18.16 -4.19
C GLU A 147 10.44 16.83 -4.90
N LEU A 148 9.48 16.45 -5.75
CA LEU A 148 9.64 15.32 -6.65
C LEU A 148 10.69 15.70 -7.69
N GLN A 149 11.80 14.98 -7.70
CA GLN A 149 12.85 15.17 -8.69
C GLN A 149 12.38 14.51 -9.98
N GLU A 150 12.19 15.29 -11.04
CA GLU A 150 11.90 14.73 -12.36
C GLU A 150 13.05 13.79 -12.75
N PRO A 151 12.75 12.57 -13.27
CA PRO A 151 13.78 11.69 -13.74
C PRO A 151 14.58 12.41 -14.83
N LEU A 152 15.92 12.33 -14.76
CA LEU A 152 16.76 12.80 -15.86
C LEU A 152 16.28 12.15 -17.16
N PRO A 153 16.00 12.92 -18.23
CA PRO A 153 15.58 12.32 -19.49
C PRO A 153 16.71 11.42 -20.02
N GLY A 154 16.44 10.11 -20.08
CA GLY A 154 17.29 9.12 -20.76
C GLY A 154 18.09 8.13 -19.90
N ALA A 155 17.65 7.80 -18.68
CA ALA A 155 18.19 6.65 -17.92
C ALA A 155 17.51 5.33 -18.29
#